data_AF-A0A3B1E605-F1
#
_entry.id   AF-A0A3B1E605-F1
#
_cell.length_a   1.000
_cell.length_b   1.000
_cell.length_c   1.000
_cell.angle_alpha   90.00
_cell.angle_beta   90.00
_cell.angle_gamma   90.00
#
_symmetry.space_group_name_H-M   'P 1'
#
loop_
_entity.id
_entity.type
_entity.pdbx_description
1 polymer ?
#
loop_
_entity_poly.entity_id
_entity_poly.type
_entity_poly.pdbx_seq_one_letter_code
_entity_poly.pdbx_strand_id
1 'polypeptide(L)'
;MLFLKIALDNEAVFVDTEGMNAQQPQVSSSAHLALETDGREAFGRLRAALAGLVGATLGTGVSAAEVADGLGVSRKLGWQVWRLAFAADPFERAGVLPTRHSLEQVLVRAREQGVPEAAAEELVRAISGFEAVRQAHKGSRELFESMLRSVVNPSEPEAISESVRRDAHEANCLIWGSEIGLSYTCDIFAPNPEQPGWLDMVYLSGLYSVRRLRPTGRCIVHGLGTRVPSSVPERDSPRPLMGGGESALEPLILPFCTHPIPAHRALPDFCGQRRVELVEGSLGDAGSVSLVSGEWNPLAGPHYR
;
A
#
# COMPACT_ATOMS: atom_id res chain seq x y z
N MET A 1 28.55 16.59 -4.15
CA MET A 1 27.68 15.79 -3.26
C MET A 1 26.51 15.36 -4.12
N LEU A 2 26.45 14.08 -4.49
CA LEU A 2 25.42 13.54 -5.38
C LEU A 2 24.21 13.18 -4.51
N PHE A 3 23.06 13.82 -4.73
CA PHE A 3 21.82 13.41 -4.07
C PHE A 3 21.11 12.41 -4.98
N LEU A 4 21.12 11.14 -4.60
CA LEU A 4 20.39 10.07 -5.29
C LEU A 4 19.05 9.88 -4.57
N LYS A 5 17.95 10.28 -5.20
CA LYS A 5 16.59 9.98 -4.73
C LYS A 5 16.03 8.86 -5.61
N ILE A 6 16.03 7.63 -5.10
CA ILE A 6 15.34 6.50 -5.72
C ILE A 6 13.91 6.51 -5.18
N ALA A 7 12.94 6.91 -6.00
CA ALA A 7 11.52 6.67 -5.71
C ALA A 7 11.14 5.32 -6.33
N LEU A 8 10.84 4.34 -5.46
CA LEU A 8 10.16 3.12 -5.89
C LEU A 8 8.66 3.43 -5.90
N ASP A 9 8.19 3.99 -7.01
CA ASP A 9 6.77 4.29 -7.19
C ASP A 9 5.98 2.98 -7.33
N ASN A 10 5.51 2.46 -6.21
CA ASN A 10 4.56 1.35 -6.14
C ASN A 10 3.10 1.84 -5.98
N GLU A 11 2.85 3.13 -6.23
CA GLU A 11 1.52 3.76 -6.19
C GLU A 11 1.10 4.24 -7.59
N ALA A 12 0.91 3.30 -8.50
CA ALA A 12 0.17 3.56 -9.74
C ALA A 12 -1.24 2.98 -9.64
N VAL A 13 -2.02 3.43 -8.64
CA VAL A 13 -3.49 3.42 -8.76
C VAL A 13 -3.85 4.72 -9.45
N PHE A 14 -3.98 4.67 -10.78
CA PHE A 14 -4.52 5.80 -11.54
C PHE A 14 -6.02 5.93 -11.25
N VAL A 15 -6.35 6.72 -10.23
CA VAL A 15 -7.68 7.31 -10.09
C VAL A 15 -7.67 8.59 -10.92
N ASP A 16 -8.54 8.65 -11.92
CA ASP A 16 -8.81 9.86 -12.69
C ASP A 16 -9.30 10.95 -11.70
N THR A 17 -8.42 11.89 -11.38
CA THR A 17 -8.67 12.96 -10.40
C THR A 17 -8.83 14.28 -11.15
N GLU A 18 -9.91 14.39 -11.92
CA GLU A 18 -10.34 15.68 -12.44
C GLU A 18 -10.80 16.59 -11.29
N GLY A 19 -10.09 17.71 -11.11
CA GLY A 19 -10.65 18.91 -10.50
C GLY A 19 -10.95 18.86 -8.99
N MET A 20 -9.97 18.55 -8.15
CA MET A 20 -10.06 18.84 -6.71
C MET A 20 -9.09 19.97 -6.32
N ASN A 21 -9.67 21.15 -6.17
CA ASN A 21 -9.11 22.29 -5.45
C ASN A 21 -8.59 21.80 -4.09
N ALA A 22 -7.28 21.87 -3.85
CA ALA A 22 -6.62 21.38 -2.64
C ALA A 22 -6.87 22.30 -1.43
N GLN A 23 -8.15 22.48 -1.05
CA GLN A 23 -8.46 22.51 0.36
C GLN A 23 -8.32 21.07 0.82
N GLN A 24 -7.26 20.77 1.58
CA GLN A 24 -7.22 19.55 2.38
C GLN A 24 -8.59 19.45 3.05
N PRO A 25 -9.40 18.40 2.77
CA PRO A 25 -10.63 18.24 3.49
C PRO A 25 -10.23 18.20 4.96
N GLN A 26 -10.86 19.05 5.77
CA GLN A 26 -10.97 18.80 7.19
C GLN A 26 -11.77 17.49 7.32
N VAL A 27 -11.11 16.36 7.03
CA VAL A 27 -11.66 15.03 7.26
C VAL A 27 -11.99 15.04 8.74
N SER A 28 -13.27 14.88 8.99
CA SER A 28 -13.92 15.21 10.25
C SER A 28 -13.21 14.53 11.42
N SER A 29 -12.51 15.35 12.21
CA SER A 29 -11.94 15.00 13.52
C SER A 29 -12.91 14.16 14.36
N SER A 30 -14.23 14.39 14.23
CA SER A 30 -15.28 13.65 14.93
C SER A 30 -15.43 12.16 14.53
N ALA A 31 -15.22 11.78 13.27
CA ALA A 31 -15.39 10.38 12.84
C ALA A 31 -14.21 9.50 13.29
N HIS A 32 -12.99 10.06 13.22
CA HIS A 32 -11.79 9.44 13.78
C HIS A 32 -11.93 9.22 15.29
N LEU A 33 -12.42 10.25 16.01
CA LEU A 33 -12.70 10.16 17.45
C LEU A 33 -13.78 9.12 17.78
N ALA A 34 -14.79 8.94 16.94
CA ALA A 34 -15.83 7.92 17.14
C ALA A 34 -15.28 6.49 17.03
N LEU A 35 -14.51 6.18 15.99
CA LEU A 35 -13.87 4.86 15.83
C LEU A 35 -12.93 4.56 17.01
N GLU A 36 -12.10 5.52 17.39
CA GLU A 36 -11.18 5.34 18.51
C GLU A 36 -11.93 5.10 19.82
N THR A 37 -12.96 5.90 20.11
CA THR A 37 -13.75 5.78 21.34
C THR A 37 -14.50 4.46 21.39
N ASP A 38 -15.28 4.14 20.36
CA ASP A 38 -16.07 2.90 20.29
C ASP A 38 -15.16 1.67 20.34
N GLY A 39 -14.03 1.72 19.61
CA GLY A 39 -13.02 0.68 19.59
C GLY A 39 -12.40 0.47 20.97
N ARG A 40 -11.87 1.51 21.62
CA ARG A 40 -11.27 1.41 22.95
C ARG A 40 -12.25 0.85 23.98
N GLU A 41 -13.51 1.27 23.96
CA GLU A 41 -14.55 0.76 24.85
C GLU A 41 -14.81 -0.74 24.60
N ALA A 42 -14.99 -1.14 23.34
CA ALA A 42 -15.23 -2.54 22.97
C ALA A 42 -14.04 -3.46 23.32
N PHE A 43 -12.80 -3.02 23.03
CA PHE A 43 -11.59 -3.76 23.39
C PHE A 43 -11.39 -3.85 24.90
N GLY A 44 -11.68 -2.76 25.63
CA GLY A 44 -11.63 -2.75 27.09
C GLY A 44 -12.57 -3.78 27.71
N ARG A 45 -13.80 -3.85 27.21
CA ARG A 45 -14.79 -4.87 27.63
C ARG A 45 -14.35 -6.29 27.28
N LEU A 46 -13.87 -6.52 26.06
CA LEU A 46 -13.40 -7.84 25.64
C LEU A 46 -12.20 -8.31 26.48
N ARG A 47 -11.24 -7.42 26.73
CA ARG A 47 -10.11 -7.70 27.62
C ARG A 47 -10.58 -8.08 29.02
N ALA A 48 -11.45 -7.26 29.62
CA ALA A 48 -11.93 -7.48 30.98
C ALA A 48 -12.67 -8.81 31.09
N ALA A 49 -13.52 -9.15 30.13
CA ALA A 49 -14.25 -10.41 30.10
C ALA A 49 -13.31 -11.62 29.94
N LEU A 50 -12.31 -11.55 29.05
CA LEU A 50 -11.32 -12.61 28.89
C LEU A 50 -10.45 -12.78 30.14
N ALA A 51 -10.00 -11.69 30.76
CA ALA A 51 -9.25 -11.74 32.01
C ALA A 51 -10.08 -12.31 33.16
N GLY A 52 -11.36 -11.94 33.26
CA GLY A 52 -12.29 -12.49 34.23
C GLY A 52 -12.54 -13.99 34.02
N LEU A 53 -12.71 -14.42 32.77
CA LEU A 53 -12.87 -15.82 32.42
C LEU A 53 -11.61 -16.63 32.76
N VAL A 54 -10.43 -16.18 32.33
CA VAL A 54 -9.16 -16.84 32.66
C VAL A 54 -8.93 -16.87 34.17
N GLY A 55 -9.21 -15.77 34.87
CA GLY A 55 -9.10 -15.68 36.33
C GLY A 55 -10.02 -16.66 37.06
N ALA A 56 -11.25 -16.84 36.57
CA ALA A 56 -12.22 -17.76 37.17
C ALA A 56 -11.89 -19.24 36.89
N THR A 57 -11.25 -19.54 35.76
CA THR A 57 -10.90 -20.93 35.40
C THR A 57 -9.52 -21.35 35.92
N LEU A 58 -8.52 -20.48 35.86
CA LEU A 58 -7.11 -20.81 36.08
C LEU A 58 -6.42 -19.98 37.17
N GLY A 59 -7.07 -18.93 37.68
CA GLY A 59 -6.47 -17.99 38.62
C GLY A 59 -5.65 -16.89 37.95
N THR A 60 -4.81 -16.21 38.74
CA THR A 60 -4.01 -15.06 38.29
C THR A 60 -2.55 -15.46 38.01
N GLY A 61 -1.84 -14.66 37.20
CA GLY A 61 -0.42 -14.87 36.94
C GLY A 61 -0.09 -16.01 35.98
N VAL A 62 -1.08 -16.52 35.24
CA VAL A 62 -0.91 -17.62 34.29
C VAL A 62 -0.15 -17.19 33.03
N SER A 63 0.60 -18.13 32.46
CA SER A 63 1.30 -18.01 31.18
C SER A 63 0.40 -18.35 30.00
N ALA A 64 0.82 -17.98 28.78
CA ALA A 64 0.10 -18.32 27.56
C ALA A 64 -0.06 -19.84 27.33
N ALA A 65 0.92 -20.64 27.77
CA ALA A 65 0.86 -22.10 27.69
C ALA A 65 -0.19 -22.66 28.65
N GLU A 66 -0.19 -22.17 29.90
CA GLU A 66 -1.20 -22.54 30.90
C GLU A 66 -2.60 -22.11 30.48
N VAL A 67 -2.76 -20.98 29.78
CA VAL A 67 -4.06 -20.59 29.19
C VAL A 67 -4.49 -21.58 28.10
N ALA A 68 -3.57 -22.01 27.22
CA ALA A 68 -3.91 -22.96 26.16
C ALA A 68 -4.32 -24.32 26.72
N ASP A 69 -3.49 -24.89 27.58
CA ASP A 69 -3.71 -26.20 28.20
C ASP A 69 -4.90 -26.14 29.15
N GLY A 70 -4.94 -25.09 29.96
CA GLY A 70 -5.97 -24.84 30.96
C GLY A 70 -7.34 -24.65 30.36
N LEU A 71 -7.48 -24.03 29.17
CA LEU A 71 -8.75 -23.89 28.44
C LEU A 71 -8.99 -24.99 27.39
N GLY A 72 -8.07 -25.96 27.21
CA GLY A 72 -8.23 -26.99 26.19
C GLY A 72 -8.33 -26.46 24.75
N VAL A 73 -7.60 -25.38 24.43
CA VAL A 73 -7.57 -24.76 23.09
C VAL A 73 -6.19 -24.90 22.43
N SER A 74 -6.10 -24.60 21.13
CA SER A 74 -4.80 -24.62 20.45
C SER A 74 -3.82 -23.62 21.08
N ARG A 75 -2.51 -23.91 21.05
CA ARG A 75 -1.46 -23.01 21.57
C ARG A 75 -1.54 -21.60 21.00
N LYS A 76 -1.84 -21.47 19.70
CA LYS A 76 -2.04 -20.18 19.04
C LYS A 76 -3.19 -19.40 19.68
N LEU A 77 -4.34 -20.04 19.84
CA LEU A 77 -5.53 -19.40 20.42
C LEU A 77 -5.31 -19.05 21.89
N GLY A 78 -4.71 -19.94 22.68
CA GLY A 78 -4.37 -19.66 24.08
C GLY A 78 -3.41 -18.47 24.21
N TRP A 79 -2.42 -18.36 23.32
CA TRP A 79 -1.55 -17.18 23.25
C TRP A 79 -2.30 -15.89 22.89
N GLN A 80 -3.23 -15.93 21.93
CA GLN A 80 -4.04 -14.76 21.56
C GLN A 80 -4.92 -14.30 22.72
N VAL A 81 -5.59 -15.26 23.40
CA VAL A 81 -6.42 -14.99 24.59
C VAL A 81 -5.58 -14.38 25.70
N TRP A 82 -4.45 -15.00 26.04
CA TRP A 82 -3.54 -14.50 27.06
C TRP A 82 -3.04 -13.08 26.74
N ARG A 83 -2.58 -12.87 25.51
CA ARG A 83 -2.02 -11.58 25.08
C ARG A 83 -3.05 -10.47 25.11
N LEU A 84 -4.33 -10.78 24.83
CA LEU A 84 -5.41 -9.81 24.90
C LEU A 84 -5.85 -9.56 26.35
N ALA A 85 -6.10 -10.62 27.12
CA ALA A 85 -6.57 -10.56 28.51
C ALA A 85 -5.63 -9.76 29.43
N PHE A 86 -4.32 -9.94 29.24
CA PHE A 86 -3.29 -9.33 30.10
C PHE A 86 -2.56 -8.16 29.43
N ALA A 87 -3.10 -7.61 28.34
CA ALA A 87 -2.57 -6.39 27.74
C ALA A 87 -2.75 -5.18 28.68
N ALA A 88 -1.75 -4.31 28.74
CA ALA A 88 -1.87 -3.01 29.40
C ALA A 88 -2.84 -2.10 28.63
N ASP A 89 -2.64 -1.98 27.31
CA ASP A 89 -3.63 -1.44 26.38
C ASP A 89 -4.05 -2.54 25.39
N PRO A 90 -5.30 -3.05 25.45
CA PRO A 90 -5.79 -4.03 24.48
C PRO A 90 -5.94 -3.44 23.08
N PHE A 91 -6.05 -2.12 22.95
CA PHE A 91 -6.18 -1.41 21.68
C PHE A 91 -4.89 -1.50 20.85
N GLU A 92 -3.72 -1.41 21.49
CA GLU A 92 -2.41 -1.68 20.87
C GLU A 92 -2.23 -3.15 20.42
N ARG A 93 -3.13 -4.05 20.84
CA ARG A 93 -3.11 -5.48 20.52
C ARG A 93 -4.16 -5.87 19.48
N ALA A 94 -4.75 -4.91 18.77
CA ALA A 94 -5.75 -5.18 17.72
C ALA A 94 -5.31 -6.24 16.69
N GLY A 95 -4.02 -6.27 16.31
CA GLY A 95 -3.50 -7.23 15.33
C GLY A 95 -3.43 -8.70 15.79
N VAL A 96 -3.70 -9.02 17.05
CA VAL A 96 -3.69 -10.41 17.56
C VAL A 96 -5.07 -10.92 17.97
N LEU A 97 -6.14 -10.19 17.66
CA LEU A 97 -7.51 -10.55 17.98
C LEU A 97 -7.86 -12.00 17.56
N PRO A 98 -8.52 -12.80 18.39
CA PRO A 98 -9.13 -14.05 17.93
C PRO A 98 -10.32 -13.77 16.99
N THR A 99 -10.73 -14.74 16.16
CA THR A 99 -11.99 -14.61 15.39
C THR A 99 -13.18 -14.82 16.31
N ARG A 100 -14.37 -14.33 15.93
CA ARG A 100 -15.62 -14.64 16.64
C ARG A 100 -15.76 -16.13 16.91
N HIS A 101 -15.58 -16.96 15.88
CA HIS A 101 -15.64 -18.42 16.02
C HIS A 101 -14.61 -18.95 17.04
N SER A 102 -13.39 -18.38 17.05
CA SER A 102 -12.38 -18.77 18.03
C SER A 102 -12.75 -18.37 19.46
N LEU A 103 -13.39 -17.20 19.66
CA LEU A 103 -13.89 -16.76 20.96
C LEU A 103 -15.07 -17.62 21.44
N GLU A 104 -15.95 -18.02 20.51
CA GLU A 104 -17.03 -18.98 20.78
C GLU A 104 -16.47 -20.35 21.19
N GLN A 105 -15.40 -20.83 20.55
CA GLN A 105 -14.70 -22.04 20.97
C GLN A 105 -14.12 -21.92 22.39
N VAL A 106 -13.47 -20.79 22.71
CA VAL A 106 -12.97 -20.52 24.08
C VAL A 106 -14.10 -20.59 25.09
N LEU A 107 -15.25 -19.98 24.79
CA LEU A 107 -16.43 -20.00 25.66
C LEU A 107 -16.96 -21.42 25.89
N VAL A 108 -17.09 -22.21 24.81
CA VAL A 108 -17.54 -23.60 24.90
C VAL A 108 -16.61 -24.40 25.81
N ARG A 109 -15.29 -24.32 25.59
CA ARG A 109 -14.32 -25.04 26.41
C ARG A 109 -14.29 -24.58 27.86
N ALA A 110 -14.38 -23.28 28.12
CA ALA A 110 -14.42 -22.76 29.47
C ALA A 110 -15.65 -23.26 30.25
N ARG A 111 -16.82 -23.38 29.58
CA ARG A 111 -18.02 -23.98 30.16
C ARG A 111 -17.85 -25.47 30.47
N GLU A 112 -17.21 -26.23 29.58
CA GLU A 112 -16.86 -27.64 29.84
C GLU A 112 -15.98 -27.81 31.09
N GLN A 113 -15.24 -26.77 31.47
CA GLN A 113 -14.37 -26.72 32.64
C GLN A 113 -15.03 -26.12 33.88
N GLY A 114 -16.33 -25.82 33.83
CA GLY A 114 -17.09 -25.33 34.97
C GLY A 114 -16.86 -23.86 35.32
N VAL A 115 -16.49 -23.03 34.34
CA VAL A 115 -16.44 -21.57 34.55
C VAL A 115 -17.80 -21.07 35.07
N PRO A 116 -17.84 -20.12 36.03
CA PRO A 116 -19.09 -19.54 36.49
C PRO A 116 -19.89 -18.92 35.34
N GLU A 117 -21.20 -19.18 35.28
CA GLU A 117 -22.04 -18.73 34.17
C GLU A 117 -22.02 -17.19 34.02
N ALA A 118 -21.89 -16.46 35.12
CA ALA A 118 -21.73 -15.00 35.08
C ALA A 118 -20.50 -14.56 34.26
N ALA A 119 -19.36 -15.25 34.37
CA ALA A 119 -18.16 -14.92 33.59
C ALA A 119 -18.33 -15.32 32.11
N ALA A 120 -19.03 -16.42 31.84
CA ALA A 120 -19.37 -16.85 30.48
C ALA A 120 -20.30 -15.82 29.79
N GLU A 121 -21.33 -15.35 30.48
CA GLU A 121 -22.26 -14.33 29.97
C GLU A 121 -21.57 -13.00 29.69
N GLU A 122 -20.63 -12.57 30.55
CA GLU A 122 -19.84 -11.36 30.30
C GLU A 122 -19.02 -11.47 29.01
N LEU A 123 -18.40 -12.63 28.74
CA LEU A 123 -17.68 -12.83 27.49
C LEU A 123 -18.64 -12.80 26.29
N VAL A 124 -19.83 -13.40 26.38
CA VAL A 124 -20.85 -13.33 25.31
C VAL A 124 -21.25 -11.89 25.01
N ARG A 125 -21.51 -11.09 26.05
CA ARG A 125 -21.83 -9.66 25.92
C ARG A 125 -20.69 -8.89 25.26
N ALA A 126 -19.45 -9.14 25.69
CA ALA A 126 -18.27 -8.46 25.16
C ALA A 126 -17.99 -8.84 23.70
N ILE A 127 -18.12 -10.11 23.31
CA ILE A 127 -18.01 -10.56 21.91
C ILE A 127 -19.06 -9.85 21.05
N SER A 128 -20.31 -9.83 21.51
CA SER A 128 -21.42 -9.22 20.76
C SER A 128 -21.25 -7.71 20.60
N GLY A 129 -20.82 -7.01 21.66
CA GLY A 129 -20.53 -5.58 21.62
C GLY A 129 -19.37 -5.25 20.69
N PHE A 130 -18.31 -6.06 20.70
CA PHE A 130 -17.18 -5.90 19.79
C PHE A 130 -17.60 -6.09 18.32
N GLU A 131 -18.38 -7.14 18.02
CA GLU A 131 -18.89 -7.38 16.67
C GLU A 131 -19.83 -6.27 16.18
N ALA A 132 -20.62 -5.67 17.08
CA ALA A 132 -21.47 -4.52 16.75
C ALA A 132 -20.64 -3.29 16.35
N VAL A 133 -19.57 -2.97 17.10
CA VAL A 133 -18.65 -1.87 16.75
C VAL A 133 -17.95 -2.16 15.41
N ARG A 134 -17.46 -3.39 15.21
CA ARG A 134 -16.86 -3.80 13.94
C ARG A 134 -17.83 -3.60 12.77
N GLN A 135 -19.06 -4.07 12.91
CA GLN A 135 -20.09 -3.96 11.87
C GLN A 135 -20.49 -2.51 11.59
N ALA A 136 -20.50 -1.63 12.61
CA ALA A 136 -20.79 -0.21 12.46
C ALA A 136 -19.69 0.54 11.68
N HIS A 137 -18.42 0.17 11.89
CA HIS A 137 -17.27 0.92 11.35
C HIS A 137 -16.72 0.39 10.02
N LYS A 138 -16.85 -0.91 9.68
CA LYS A 138 -16.85 -1.51 8.32
C LYS A 138 -16.87 -3.05 8.43
N GLY A 139 -17.61 -3.71 7.52
CA GLY A 139 -17.97 -5.13 7.64
C GLY A 139 -16.86 -6.19 7.50
N SER A 140 -15.65 -5.89 7.02
CA SER A 140 -14.55 -6.86 7.02
C SER A 140 -13.56 -6.62 8.15
N ARG A 141 -13.07 -7.71 8.72
CA ARG A 141 -12.17 -7.71 9.86
C ARG A 141 -10.82 -7.08 9.52
N GLU A 142 -10.30 -7.38 8.33
CA GLU A 142 -9.00 -6.93 7.85
C GLU A 142 -8.99 -5.41 7.69
N LEU A 143 -10.07 -4.84 7.16
CA LEU A 143 -10.22 -3.39 7.05
C LEU A 143 -10.37 -2.75 8.43
N PHE A 144 -11.16 -3.36 9.33
CA PHE A 144 -11.29 -2.86 10.69
C PHE A 144 -9.95 -2.87 11.45
N GLU A 145 -9.18 -3.96 11.37
CA GLU A 145 -7.84 -4.01 11.96
C GLU A 145 -6.88 -2.98 11.34
N SER A 146 -6.96 -2.76 10.02
CA SER A 146 -6.16 -1.72 9.35
C SER A 146 -6.51 -0.33 9.86
N MET A 147 -7.80 -0.01 9.98
CA MET A 147 -8.27 1.28 10.52
C MET A 147 -7.87 1.46 11.98
N LEU A 148 -7.86 0.39 12.80
CA LEU A 148 -7.40 0.49 14.18
C LEU A 148 -5.90 0.75 14.28
N ARG A 149 -5.08 0.10 13.44
CA ARG A 149 -3.63 0.31 13.43
C ARG A 149 -3.25 1.75 13.09
N SER A 150 -3.99 2.38 12.18
CA SER A 150 -3.75 3.77 11.78
C SER A 150 -4.02 4.76 12.91
N VAL A 151 -5.02 4.46 13.76
CA VAL A 151 -5.33 5.26 14.95
C VAL A 151 -4.27 5.09 16.04
N VAL A 152 -3.77 3.86 16.26
CA VAL A 152 -2.80 3.57 17.32
C VAL A 152 -1.40 4.11 17.00
N ASN A 153 -0.96 3.94 15.75
CA ASN A 153 0.39 4.30 15.32
C ASN A 153 0.35 5.33 14.20
N PRO A 154 -0.13 6.57 14.44
CA PRO A 154 -0.28 7.58 13.39
C PRO A 154 1.06 8.04 12.80
N SER A 155 2.16 7.80 13.51
CA SER A 155 3.53 8.18 13.10
C SER A 155 4.30 7.03 12.44
N GLU A 156 3.79 5.80 12.48
CA GLU A 156 4.37 4.72 11.69
C GLU A 156 3.71 4.74 10.31
N PRO A 157 4.47 4.85 9.21
CA PRO A 157 3.88 4.67 7.90
C PRO A 157 3.20 3.30 7.90
N GLU A 158 1.88 3.28 7.62
CA GLU A 158 1.09 2.06 7.58
C GLU A 158 1.83 1.03 6.73
N ALA A 159 2.47 0.08 7.38
CA ALA A 159 3.07 -1.05 6.69
C ALA A 159 1.92 -1.96 6.28
N ILE A 160 1.19 -1.56 5.22
CA ILE A 160 0.27 -2.42 4.48
C ILE A 160 1.03 -3.71 4.24
N SER A 161 0.49 -4.83 4.72
CA SER A 161 1.20 -6.09 4.69
C SER A 161 1.62 -6.43 3.27
N GLU A 162 2.78 -7.06 3.12
CA GLU A 162 3.26 -7.50 1.81
C GLU A 162 2.23 -8.40 1.10
N SER A 163 1.43 -9.16 1.86
CA SER A 163 0.34 -9.96 1.32
C SER A 163 -0.74 -9.09 0.67
N VAL A 164 -1.19 -8.02 1.34
CA VAL A 164 -2.21 -7.11 0.78
C VAL A 164 -1.66 -6.39 -0.45
N ARG A 165 -0.39 -5.96 -0.43
CA ARG A 165 0.27 -5.34 -1.59
C ARG A 165 0.34 -6.31 -2.77
N ARG A 166 0.72 -7.56 -2.53
CA ARG A 166 0.75 -8.61 -3.56
C ARG A 166 -0.64 -8.90 -4.12
N ASP A 167 -1.63 -9.12 -3.25
CA ASP A 167 -3.00 -9.42 -3.68
C ASP A 167 -3.59 -8.25 -4.50
N ALA A 168 -3.32 -7.01 -4.08
CA ALA A 168 -3.71 -5.82 -4.83
C ALA A 168 -2.99 -5.72 -6.18
N HIS A 169 -1.69 -6.01 -6.22
CA HIS A 169 -0.92 -6.05 -7.46
C HIS A 169 -1.46 -7.11 -8.43
N GLU A 170 -1.69 -8.33 -7.97
CA GLU A 170 -2.25 -9.43 -8.77
C GLU A 170 -3.65 -9.08 -9.29
N ALA A 171 -4.52 -8.56 -8.42
CA ALA A 171 -5.86 -8.12 -8.81
C ALA A 171 -5.81 -7.00 -9.86
N ASN A 172 -4.93 -6.00 -9.68
CA ASN A 172 -4.74 -4.94 -10.65
C ASN A 172 -4.22 -5.48 -11.99
N CYS A 173 -3.24 -6.38 -11.98
CA CYS A 173 -2.75 -6.99 -13.21
C CYS A 173 -3.86 -7.73 -13.97
N LEU A 174 -4.73 -8.46 -13.26
CA LEU A 174 -5.88 -9.13 -13.84
C LEU A 174 -6.94 -8.15 -14.35
N ILE A 175 -7.22 -7.06 -13.63
CA ILE A 175 -8.19 -6.04 -14.04
C ILE A 175 -7.69 -5.33 -15.30
N TRP A 176 -6.46 -4.84 -15.31
CA TRP A 176 -5.88 -4.08 -16.42
C TRP A 176 -5.48 -4.97 -17.61
N GLY A 177 -5.20 -6.25 -17.35
CA GLY A 177 -4.76 -7.20 -18.38
C GLY A 177 -3.31 -6.99 -18.81
N SER A 178 -2.54 -6.31 -17.98
CA SER A 178 -1.13 -6.04 -18.17
C SER A 178 -0.41 -6.07 -16.82
N GLU A 179 0.86 -6.44 -16.86
CA GLU A 179 1.73 -6.54 -15.69
C GLU A 179 3.01 -5.76 -15.96
N ILE A 180 3.56 -5.13 -14.93
CA ILE A 180 4.88 -4.51 -14.95
C ILE A 180 5.65 -5.11 -13.78
N GLY A 181 6.76 -5.80 -14.07
CA GLY A 181 7.59 -6.40 -13.02
C GLY A 181 8.37 -5.36 -12.21
N LEU A 182 8.83 -4.29 -12.86
CA LEU A 182 9.49 -3.17 -12.19
C LEU A 182 9.25 -1.87 -12.95
N SER A 183 8.85 -0.83 -12.22
CA SER A 183 8.83 0.55 -12.67
C SER A 183 9.75 1.37 -11.76
N TYR A 184 10.61 2.20 -12.33
CA TYR A 184 11.47 3.10 -11.56
C TYR A 184 11.65 4.43 -12.26
N THR A 185 11.92 5.44 -11.43
CA THR A 185 12.30 6.79 -11.83
C THR A 185 13.50 7.21 -10.98
N CYS A 186 14.46 7.90 -11.59
CA CYS A 186 15.67 8.39 -10.94
C CYS A 186 16.01 9.78 -11.47
N ASP A 187 16.04 10.76 -10.56
CA ASP A 187 16.48 12.12 -10.84
C ASP A 187 17.90 12.32 -10.30
N ILE A 188 18.81 12.75 -11.17
CA ILE A 188 20.20 13.02 -10.84
C ILE A 188 20.46 14.51 -11.04
N PHE A 189 20.82 15.21 -9.97
CA PHE A 189 21.14 16.63 -10.01
C PHE A 189 22.65 16.86 -9.99
N ALA A 190 23.13 17.75 -10.85
CA ALA A 190 24.53 18.16 -10.90
C ALA A 190 24.62 19.69 -11.09
N PRO A 191 25.63 20.38 -10.51
CA PRO A 191 25.87 21.79 -10.82
C PRO A 191 26.07 22.02 -12.32
N ASN A 192 25.41 23.04 -12.86
CA ASN A 192 25.59 23.42 -14.25
C ASN A 192 26.98 24.09 -14.42
N PRO A 193 27.83 23.61 -15.35
CA PRO A 193 29.19 24.13 -15.54
C PRO A 193 29.23 25.50 -16.21
N GLU A 194 28.22 25.87 -17.00
CA GLU A 194 28.14 27.13 -17.73
C GLU A 194 27.49 28.26 -16.91
N GLN A 195 26.61 27.91 -15.97
CA GLN A 195 25.84 28.86 -15.18
C GLN A 195 25.94 28.55 -13.68
N PRO A 196 26.96 29.11 -12.99
CA PRO A 196 27.11 28.96 -11.55
C PRO A 196 25.84 29.36 -10.79
N GLY A 197 25.43 28.52 -9.83
CA GLY A 197 24.21 28.74 -9.06
C GLY A 197 22.96 28.06 -9.66
N TRP A 198 23.10 27.32 -10.76
CA TRP A 198 22.05 26.48 -11.32
C TRP A 198 22.42 25.00 -11.29
N LEU A 199 21.41 24.15 -11.29
CA LEU A 199 21.50 22.69 -11.38
C LEU A 199 21.00 22.23 -12.74
N ASP A 200 21.72 21.28 -13.33
CA ASP A 200 21.19 20.40 -14.36
C ASP A 200 20.55 19.18 -13.71
N MET A 201 19.55 18.62 -14.38
CA MET A 201 18.89 17.39 -13.97
C MET A 201 18.97 16.36 -15.10
N VAL A 202 19.36 15.15 -14.76
CA VAL A 202 19.16 13.97 -15.62
C VAL A 202 18.01 13.17 -15.04
N TYR A 203 16.97 12.98 -15.83
CA TYR A 203 15.83 12.15 -15.52
C TYR A 203 16.03 10.79 -16.20
N LEU A 204 15.96 9.71 -15.44
CA LEU A 204 15.95 8.35 -15.95
C LEU A 204 14.67 7.66 -15.51
N SER A 205 14.02 6.94 -16.41
CA SER A 205 12.94 6.04 -16.04
C SER A 205 13.04 4.74 -16.79
N GLY A 206 12.46 3.69 -16.22
CA GLY A 206 12.36 2.44 -16.94
C GLY A 206 11.26 1.53 -16.43
N LEU A 207 10.78 0.73 -17.37
CA LEU A 207 9.78 -0.29 -17.19
C LEU A 207 10.42 -1.61 -17.60
N TYR A 208 10.52 -2.56 -16.68
CA TYR A 208 11.06 -3.89 -16.94
C TYR A 208 9.97 -4.93 -16.82
N SER A 209 10.02 -5.91 -17.71
CA SER A 209 9.06 -7.02 -17.77
C SER A 209 7.62 -6.54 -17.90
N VAL A 210 7.38 -5.58 -18.80
CA VAL A 210 6.01 -5.18 -19.19
C VAL A 210 5.42 -6.31 -20.02
N ARG A 211 4.29 -6.84 -19.58
CA ARG A 211 3.64 -8.01 -20.20
C ARG A 211 2.18 -7.76 -20.43
N ARG A 212 1.66 -8.34 -21.51
CA ARG A 212 0.24 -8.43 -21.78
C ARG A 212 -0.29 -9.76 -21.26
N LEU A 213 -1.31 -9.72 -20.40
CA LEU A 213 -1.91 -10.92 -19.80
C LEU A 213 -3.13 -11.44 -20.57
N ARG A 214 -3.74 -10.62 -21.43
CA ARG A 214 -4.85 -11.02 -22.32
C ARG A 214 -4.81 -10.28 -23.65
N PRO A 215 -5.38 -10.83 -24.74
CA PRO A 215 -5.30 -10.20 -26.08
C PRO A 215 -5.77 -8.75 -26.11
N THR A 216 -6.84 -8.41 -25.39
CA THR A 216 -7.43 -7.07 -25.32
C THR A 216 -6.78 -6.14 -24.28
N GLY A 217 -5.81 -6.64 -23.51
CA GLY A 217 -5.16 -5.88 -22.43
C GLY A 217 -4.29 -4.78 -23.00
N ARG A 218 -4.45 -3.55 -22.52
CA ARG A 218 -3.67 -2.40 -22.99
C ARG A 218 -2.40 -2.29 -22.13
N CYS A 219 -1.26 -2.17 -22.80
CA CYS A 219 0.01 -1.89 -22.15
C CYS A 219 0.36 -0.42 -22.42
N ILE A 220 -0.12 0.45 -21.54
CA ILE A 220 0.20 1.87 -21.60
C ILE A 220 1.53 2.08 -20.90
N VAL A 221 2.52 2.54 -21.64
CA VAL A 221 3.79 3.01 -21.11
C VAL A 221 3.75 4.53 -21.16
N HIS A 222 4.18 5.17 -20.07
CA HIS A 222 4.23 6.62 -20.05
C HIS A 222 5.28 7.07 -21.09
N GLY A 223 4.85 7.80 -22.10
CA GLY A 223 5.79 8.46 -23.01
C GLY A 223 6.40 9.62 -22.26
N LEU A 224 7.73 9.67 -22.17
CA LEU A 224 8.43 10.91 -21.82
C LEU A 224 8.38 11.80 -23.07
N GLY A 225 7.19 12.32 -23.36
CA GLY A 225 7.00 13.22 -24.46
C GLY A 225 7.44 14.61 -24.06
N THR A 226 8.43 15.15 -24.76
CA THR A 226 8.75 16.58 -24.83
C THR A 226 7.47 17.41 -24.77
N ARG A 227 7.39 18.34 -23.81
CA ARG A 227 6.33 19.37 -23.80
C ARG A 227 6.20 19.93 -25.20
N VAL A 228 4.98 19.86 -25.76
CA VAL A 228 4.64 20.61 -26.98
C VAL A 228 5.09 22.06 -26.77
N PRO A 229 5.81 22.68 -27.72
CA PRO A 229 6.50 23.94 -27.49
C PRO A 229 5.49 25.04 -27.12
N SER A 230 5.40 25.36 -25.84
CA SER A 230 4.72 26.55 -25.35
C SER A 230 5.76 27.45 -24.69
N SER A 231 6.19 28.48 -25.41
CA SER A 231 6.97 29.64 -24.92
C SER A 231 8.32 29.43 -24.21
N VAL A 232 8.78 28.20 -23.97
CA VAL A 232 10.08 27.95 -23.33
C VAL A 232 11.21 28.07 -24.36
N PRO A 233 12.29 28.84 -24.09
CA PRO A 233 13.45 28.89 -24.95
C PRO A 233 14.04 27.48 -25.18
N GLU A 234 14.51 27.18 -26.39
CA GLU A 234 15.13 25.90 -26.77
C GLU A 234 16.38 25.54 -25.93
N ARG A 235 16.95 26.53 -25.22
CA ARG A 235 18.04 26.31 -24.26
C ARG A 235 17.56 25.56 -23.00
N ASP A 236 16.29 25.68 -22.64
CA ASP A 236 15.72 25.21 -21.38
C ASP A 236 14.78 24.00 -21.60
N SER A 237 14.83 23.38 -22.79
CA SER A 237 14.04 22.20 -23.11
C SER A 237 14.79 20.91 -22.71
N PRO A 238 14.07 19.89 -22.18
CA PRO A 238 14.64 18.56 -22.00
C PRO A 238 15.15 17.99 -23.33
N ARG A 239 16.30 17.33 -23.27
CA ARG A 239 16.97 16.71 -24.42
C ARG A 239 17.16 15.22 -24.19
N PRO A 240 17.13 14.38 -25.23
CA PRO A 240 17.50 12.97 -25.09
C PRO A 240 18.89 12.83 -24.47
N LEU A 241 19.02 11.98 -23.44
CA LEU A 241 20.31 11.72 -22.78
C LEU A 241 21.29 10.98 -23.70
N MET A 242 20.75 10.11 -24.56
CA MET A 242 21.48 9.47 -25.66
C MET A 242 20.71 9.73 -26.95
N GLY A 243 21.44 9.89 -28.06
CA GLY A 243 20.94 10.38 -29.36
C GLY A 243 19.53 9.89 -29.71
N GLY A 244 18.70 10.81 -30.21
CA GLY A 244 17.31 10.56 -30.60
C GLY A 244 17.14 10.40 -32.11
N GLY A 245 16.07 9.70 -32.50
CA GLY A 245 15.42 9.77 -33.79
C GLY A 245 14.11 10.59 -33.69
N GLU A 246 13.06 10.18 -34.39
CA GLU A 246 11.74 10.83 -34.35
C GLU A 246 10.64 9.86 -33.84
N SER A 247 10.95 8.96 -32.91
CA SER A 247 9.96 8.03 -32.36
C SER A 247 9.17 8.63 -31.19
N ALA A 248 7.89 8.27 -31.05
CA ALA A 248 7.06 8.65 -29.92
C ALA A 248 7.50 8.05 -28.58
N LEU A 249 8.34 7.00 -28.60
CA LEU A 249 8.95 6.41 -27.41
C LEU A 249 10.21 7.15 -26.95
N GLU A 250 10.71 8.10 -27.74
CA GLU A 250 11.89 8.83 -27.35
C GLU A 250 11.66 9.69 -26.11
N PRO A 251 12.69 9.80 -25.26
CA PRO A 251 14.10 9.46 -25.51
C PRO A 251 14.54 8.14 -24.88
N LEU A 252 14.44 7.04 -25.64
CA LEU A 252 14.88 5.72 -25.19
C LEU A 252 16.40 5.63 -25.11
N ILE A 253 16.88 4.95 -24.07
CA ILE A 253 18.26 4.49 -23.98
C ILE A 253 18.32 3.09 -24.57
N LEU A 254 18.48 3.03 -25.90
CA LEU A 254 18.37 1.80 -26.69
C LEU A 254 19.17 0.59 -26.14
N PRO A 255 20.41 0.73 -25.60
CA PRO A 255 21.14 -0.40 -25.05
C PRO A 255 20.45 -1.12 -23.87
N PHE A 256 19.51 -0.46 -23.19
CA PHE A 256 18.75 -1.04 -22.06
C PHE A 256 17.30 -1.41 -22.44
N CYS A 257 16.94 -1.28 -23.71
CA CYS A 257 15.61 -1.66 -24.22
C CYS A 257 15.62 -3.05 -24.86
N THR A 258 14.47 -3.72 -24.86
CA THR A 258 14.25 -4.94 -25.65
C THR A 258 14.39 -4.65 -27.15
N HIS A 259 15.09 -5.53 -27.88
CA HIS A 259 15.23 -5.45 -29.33
C HIS A 259 14.59 -6.66 -30.03
N PRO A 260 13.83 -6.45 -31.13
CA PRO A 260 13.48 -5.14 -31.70
C PRO A 260 12.56 -4.34 -30.77
N ILE A 261 12.60 -3.00 -30.89
CA ILE A 261 11.69 -2.12 -30.16
C ILE A 261 10.24 -2.51 -30.55
N PRO A 262 9.35 -2.74 -29.57
CA PRO A 262 7.99 -3.19 -29.85
C PRO A 262 7.19 -2.15 -30.64
N ALA A 263 6.26 -2.65 -31.47
CA ALA A 263 5.31 -1.81 -32.17
C ALA A 263 4.47 -1.02 -31.16
N HIS A 264 4.35 0.28 -31.40
CA HIS A 264 3.72 1.21 -30.48
C HIS A 264 2.93 2.28 -31.23
N ARG A 265 1.98 2.90 -30.54
CA ARG A 265 1.27 4.08 -31.01
C ARG A 265 1.26 5.17 -29.95
N ALA A 266 1.43 6.42 -30.40
CA ALA A 266 1.22 7.58 -29.55
C ALA A 266 -0.29 7.81 -29.37
N LEU A 267 -0.68 8.18 -28.16
CA LEU A 267 -2.01 8.62 -27.79
C LEU A 267 -1.91 10.04 -27.24
N PRO A 268 -2.83 10.94 -27.63
CA PRO A 268 -2.92 12.25 -27.00
C PRO A 268 -3.29 12.09 -25.52
N ASP A 269 -2.66 12.89 -24.65
CA ASP A 269 -3.05 13.03 -23.25
C ASP A 269 -3.64 14.43 -22.99
N PHE A 270 -4.41 14.54 -21.91
CA PHE A 270 -5.13 15.76 -21.51
C PHE A 270 -4.21 16.95 -21.17
N CYS A 271 -2.92 16.71 -20.90
CA CYS A 271 -1.94 17.72 -20.50
C CYS A 271 -0.92 18.08 -21.61
N GLY A 272 -1.18 17.68 -22.86
CA GLY A 272 -0.20 17.86 -23.95
C GLY A 272 1.01 16.94 -23.85
N GLN A 273 1.01 16.00 -22.91
CA GLN A 273 1.93 14.86 -22.92
C GLN A 273 1.45 13.81 -23.93
N ARG A 274 2.36 12.93 -24.34
CA ARG A 274 2.04 11.79 -25.20
C ARG A 274 2.09 10.52 -24.35
N ARG A 275 0.99 9.78 -24.27
CA ARG A 275 1.03 8.41 -23.78
C ARG A 275 1.42 7.49 -24.91
N VAL A 276 2.13 6.41 -24.62
CA VAL A 276 2.46 5.42 -25.63
C VAL A 276 1.80 4.10 -25.28
N GLU A 277 1.15 3.49 -26.25
CA GLU A 277 0.56 2.16 -26.10
C GLU A 277 1.31 1.16 -26.96
N LEU A 278 1.71 0.04 -26.34
CA LEU A 278 2.26 -1.10 -27.06
C LEU A 278 1.10 -1.85 -27.73
N VAL A 279 1.06 -1.87 -29.06
CA VAL A 279 -0.14 -2.28 -29.82
C VAL A 279 -0.16 -3.76 -30.16
N GLU A 280 1.00 -4.35 -30.40
CA GLU A 280 1.16 -5.73 -30.85
C GLU A 280 2.12 -6.47 -29.92
N GLY A 281 1.88 -7.76 -29.71
CA GLY A 281 2.76 -8.59 -28.90
C GLY A 281 2.15 -9.92 -28.50
N SER A 282 3.03 -10.88 -28.22
CA SER A 282 2.68 -12.15 -27.59
C SER A 282 2.15 -11.93 -26.16
N LEU A 283 1.51 -12.96 -25.59
CA LEU A 283 1.05 -12.93 -24.20
C LEU A 283 2.10 -13.45 -23.24
N GLY A 284 2.02 -12.99 -21.98
CA GLY A 284 2.89 -13.42 -20.88
C GLY A 284 4.37 -13.15 -21.15
N ASP A 285 5.21 -14.06 -20.69
CA ASP A 285 6.67 -13.93 -20.79
C ASP A 285 7.18 -13.84 -22.23
N ALA A 286 6.52 -14.52 -23.17
CA ALA A 286 6.89 -14.49 -24.58
C ALA A 286 6.71 -13.11 -25.23
N GLY A 287 5.90 -12.24 -24.63
CA GLY A 287 5.70 -10.85 -25.06
C GLY A 287 6.27 -9.81 -24.11
N SER A 288 7.14 -10.25 -23.18
CA SER A 288 7.73 -9.38 -22.17
C SER A 288 8.67 -8.36 -22.81
N VAL A 289 8.49 -7.07 -22.50
CA VAL A 289 9.35 -6.00 -22.99
C VAL A 289 9.93 -5.16 -21.85
N SER A 290 11.12 -4.62 -22.08
CA SER A 290 11.77 -3.68 -21.19
C SER A 290 12.10 -2.41 -21.97
N LEU A 291 11.77 -1.26 -21.40
CA LEU A 291 11.96 0.05 -21.99
C LEU A 291 12.61 0.95 -20.96
N VAL A 292 13.68 1.62 -21.35
CA VAL A 292 14.39 2.59 -20.51
C VAL A 292 14.51 3.88 -21.29
N SER A 293 14.23 5.00 -20.64
CA SER A 293 14.30 6.33 -21.22
C SER A 293 15.11 7.27 -20.33
N GLY A 294 15.70 8.29 -20.95
CA GLY A 294 16.53 9.25 -20.26
C GLY A 294 16.54 10.61 -20.92
N GLU A 295 16.37 11.63 -20.09
CA GLU A 295 16.39 13.05 -20.49
C GLU A 295 17.44 13.81 -19.70
N TRP A 296 18.06 14.78 -20.35
CA TRP A 296 18.85 15.82 -19.72
C TRP A 296 18.10 17.14 -19.81
N ASN A 297 17.78 17.71 -18.66
CA ASN A 297 17.16 19.00 -18.51
C ASN A 297 18.20 20.01 -17.99
N PRO A 298 18.80 20.84 -18.87
CA PRO A 298 19.71 21.88 -18.43
C PRO A 298 18.96 22.96 -17.64
N LEU A 299 19.62 23.55 -16.64
CA LEU A 299 19.05 24.67 -15.87
C LEU A 299 17.70 24.31 -15.18
N ALA A 300 17.56 23.06 -14.74
CA ALA A 300 16.35 22.53 -14.11
C ALA A 300 15.91 23.31 -12.85
N GLY A 301 16.84 23.99 -12.17
CA GLY A 301 16.51 24.90 -11.09
C GLY A 301 17.72 25.56 -10.43
N PRO A 302 17.50 26.54 -9.55
CA PRO A 302 18.56 27.17 -8.79
C PRO A 302 19.17 26.19 -7.77
N HIS A 303 20.48 26.31 -7.55
CA HIS A 303 21.20 25.60 -6.50
C HIS A 303 20.97 26.32 -5.17
N TYR A 304 20.05 25.81 -4.34
CA TYR A 304 19.88 26.29 -2.97
C TYR A 304 21.12 25.92 -2.13
N ARG A 305 21.81 26.94 -1.61
CA ARG A 305 22.89 26.79 -0.63
C ARG A 305 22.35 26.88 0.79
#